data_AF-A0A060R6I4-F1
#
_entry.id   AF-A0A060R6I4-F1
#
_cell.length_a   1.000
_cell.length_b   1.000
_cell.length_c   1.000
_cell.angle_alpha   90.00
_cell.angle_beta   90.00
_cell.angle_gamma   90.00
#
_symmetry.space_group_name_H-M   'P 1'
#
loop_
_entity.id
_entity.type
_entity.pdbx_description
1 polymer ?
#
loop_
_entity_poly.entity_id
_entity_poly.type
_entity_poly.pdbx_seq_one_letter_code
_entity_poly.pdbx_strand_id
1 'polypeptide(L)'
;MAVISRGQITIVDLADGKSINLYLGSNVATTQIFNKENSSYVPNWTLSPFLVITPEVYVTGVDTNQVSRLKGVPTWKINGSTTLSTYGATAATTSPYALTIKNNMTSVNQLQVECEVVYVDPDTTTETKAKTNISYTKSENAGQLICAIAFAPLGTVFKNGAATTLKAHCDMWRGSTIDNTNVTYKWFKLGSGT
;
A
#
# COMPACT_ATOMS: atom_id res chain seq x y z
N MET A 1 -22.72 19.09 71.66
CA MET A 1 -22.67 17.81 70.91
C MET A 1 -21.23 17.54 70.57
N ALA A 2 -20.61 16.50 71.17
CA ALA A 2 -19.17 16.26 71.00
C ALA A 2 -18.88 15.67 69.61
N VAL A 3 -17.96 16.29 68.87
CA VAL A 3 -17.53 15.79 67.56
C VAL A 3 -16.56 14.63 67.78
N ILE A 4 -16.96 13.43 67.35
CA ILE A 4 -16.16 12.21 67.46
C ILE A 4 -15.37 12.05 66.17
N SER A 5 -14.04 11.96 66.26
CA SER A 5 -13.19 11.68 65.10
C SER A 5 -13.55 10.33 64.47
N ARG A 6 -13.69 10.29 63.15
CA ARG A 6 -13.87 9.06 62.38
C ARG A 6 -12.70 8.93 61.41
N GLY A 7 -11.92 7.87 61.57
CA GLY A 7 -10.90 7.48 60.60
C GLY A 7 -11.53 6.74 59.43
N GLN A 8 -11.25 7.19 58.21
CA GLN A 8 -11.55 6.42 57.00
C GLN A 8 -10.26 5.75 56.53
N ILE A 9 -10.30 4.43 56.34
CA ILE A 9 -9.24 3.71 55.64
C ILE A 9 -9.75 3.47 54.22
N THR A 10 -9.03 4.02 53.25
CA THR A 10 -9.25 3.71 51.84
C THR A 10 -8.17 2.73 51.42
N ILE A 11 -8.56 1.47 51.19
CA ILE A 11 -7.69 0.48 50.55
C ILE A 11 -7.92 0.63 49.05
N VAL A 12 -6.88 1.02 48.32
CA VAL A 12 -6.88 1.01 46.86
C VAL A 12 -6.13 -0.23 46.43
N ASP A 13 -6.80 -1.13 45.72
CA ASP A 13 -6.14 -2.21 45.01
C ASP A 13 -5.54 -1.64 43.72
N LEU A 14 -4.20 -1.63 43.64
CA LEU A 14 -3.48 -1.42 42.39
C LEU A 14 -3.08 -2.79 41.88
N ALA A 15 -3.87 -3.35 40.98
CA ALA A 15 -3.42 -4.51 40.22
C ALA A 15 -2.20 -4.07 39.38
N ASP A 16 -1.01 -4.58 39.71
CA ASP A 16 0.18 -4.54 38.85
C ASP A 16 -0.07 -5.49 37.67
N GLY A 17 -0.93 -5.05 36.76
CA GLY A 17 -1.38 -5.85 35.63
C GLY A 17 -0.30 -5.92 34.56
N LYS A 18 -0.01 -7.14 34.07
CA LYS A 18 0.84 -7.31 32.89
C LYS A 18 0.23 -6.52 31.73
N SER A 19 1.04 -5.69 31.07
CA SER A 19 0.62 -4.96 29.88
C SER A 19 0.85 -5.79 28.61
N ILE A 20 0.02 -5.55 27.60
CA ILE A 20 0.05 -6.22 26.30
C ILE A 20 0.34 -5.21 25.19
N ASN A 21 1.22 -5.58 24.27
CA ASN A 21 1.53 -4.84 23.05
C ASN A 21 1.22 -5.72 21.83
N LEU A 22 0.45 -5.20 20.88
CA LEU A 22 0.12 -5.84 19.61
C LEU A 22 0.84 -5.12 18.46
N TYR A 23 1.61 -5.87 17.69
CA TYR A 23 2.31 -5.40 16.50
C TYR A 23 1.84 -6.15 15.25
N LEU A 24 2.07 -5.53 14.09
CA LEU A 24 1.83 -6.14 12.79
C LEU A 24 3.14 -6.14 11.99
N GLY A 25 3.68 -7.33 11.77
CA GLY A 25 4.83 -7.52 10.88
C GLY A 25 4.38 -7.61 9.42
N SER A 26 5.08 -6.93 8.52
CA SER A 26 4.89 -7.04 7.07
C SER A 26 6.10 -7.72 6.45
N ASN A 27 5.87 -8.67 5.54
CA ASN A 27 6.95 -9.31 4.77
C ASN A 27 7.50 -8.43 3.63
N VAL A 28 6.82 -7.33 3.28
CA VAL A 28 7.21 -6.40 2.22
C VAL A 28 7.18 -4.95 2.73
N ALA A 29 7.80 -4.05 1.97
CA ALA A 29 7.80 -2.62 2.29
C ALA A 29 6.38 -2.04 2.38
N THR A 30 6.18 -1.08 3.29
CA THR A 30 4.91 -0.35 3.45
C THR A 30 4.65 0.67 2.36
N THR A 31 5.54 0.80 1.39
CA THR A 31 5.33 1.64 0.20
C THR A 31 5.33 0.77 -1.04
N GLN A 32 4.29 0.94 -1.86
CA GLN A 32 4.20 0.34 -3.18
C GLN A 32 4.37 1.44 -4.23
N ILE A 33 5.31 1.25 -5.15
CA ILE A 33 5.55 2.16 -6.26
C ILE A 33 4.78 1.67 -7.47
N PHE A 34 3.93 2.53 -8.04
CA PHE A 34 3.31 2.31 -9.34
C PHE A 34 4.15 2.98 -10.43
N ASN A 35 4.60 2.17 -11.39
CA ASN A 35 5.33 2.64 -12.57
C ASN A 35 4.35 2.88 -13.73
N LYS A 36 4.19 4.15 -14.10
CA LYS A 36 3.31 4.58 -15.20
C LYS A 36 3.78 4.11 -16.58
N GLU A 37 5.06 3.78 -16.75
CA GLU A 37 5.62 3.40 -18.06
C GLU A 37 5.12 2.05 -18.56
N ASN A 38 5.04 1.08 -17.65
CA ASN A 38 4.72 -0.31 -17.94
C ASN A 38 3.56 -0.84 -17.10
N SER A 39 2.85 0.04 -16.40
CA SER A 39 1.72 -0.27 -15.52
C SER A 39 2.04 -1.35 -14.47
N SER A 40 3.27 -1.33 -13.94
CA SER A 40 3.74 -2.31 -12.95
C SER A 40 3.76 -1.75 -11.54
N TYR A 41 3.74 -2.65 -10.55
CA TYR A 41 3.79 -2.32 -9.13
C TYR A 41 5.03 -2.95 -8.49
N VAL A 42 5.70 -2.21 -7.61
CA VAL A 42 6.87 -2.69 -6.86
C VAL A 42 6.73 -2.33 -5.38
N PRO A 43 6.69 -3.30 -4.45
CA PRO A 43 6.62 -4.75 -4.70
C PRO A 43 5.28 -5.14 -5.34
N ASN A 44 5.29 -6.18 -6.18
CA ASN A 44 4.07 -6.71 -6.79
C ASN A 44 3.42 -7.74 -5.86
N TRP A 45 2.20 -7.48 -5.40
CA TRP A 45 1.47 -8.35 -4.48
C TRP A 45 0.64 -9.42 -5.18
N THR A 46 0.53 -9.42 -6.51
CA THR A 46 -0.22 -10.43 -7.26
C THR A 46 0.55 -11.73 -7.47
N LEU A 47 1.85 -11.74 -7.18
CA LEU A 47 2.74 -12.88 -7.35
C LEU A 47 3.40 -13.23 -6.02
N SER A 48 3.73 -14.51 -5.84
CA SER A 48 4.47 -15.01 -4.68
C SER A 48 5.76 -14.21 -4.48
N PRO A 49 6.08 -13.75 -3.24
CA PRO A 49 5.54 -14.21 -1.96
C PRO A 49 4.21 -13.56 -1.49
N PHE A 50 3.54 -12.74 -2.30
CA PHE A 50 2.37 -11.92 -1.91
C PHE A 50 2.68 -10.95 -0.75
N LEU A 51 1.74 -10.05 -0.44
CA LEU A 51 1.79 -9.28 0.80
C LEU A 51 1.22 -10.14 1.93
N VAL A 52 2.01 -10.36 2.99
CA VAL A 52 1.63 -11.14 4.17
C VAL A 52 1.87 -10.29 5.43
N ILE A 53 0.81 -10.12 6.20
CA ILE A 53 0.81 -9.35 7.45
C ILE A 53 0.56 -10.33 8.59
N THR A 54 1.46 -10.36 9.57
CA THR A 54 1.40 -11.30 10.69
C THR A 54 1.27 -10.53 12.01
N PRO A 55 0.26 -10.84 12.84
CA PRO A 55 0.14 -10.26 14.17
C PRO A 55 1.16 -10.86 15.14
N GLU A 56 1.69 -10.02 16.01
CA GLU A 56 2.62 -10.42 17.07
C GLU A 56 2.18 -9.79 18.38
N VAL A 57 2.12 -10.60 19.44
CA VAL A 57 1.63 -10.19 20.75
C VAL A 57 2.73 -10.36 21.77
N TYR A 58 3.11 -9.28 22.44
CA TYR A 58 4.10 -9.31 23.51
C TYR A 58 3.47 -8.85 24.81
N VAL A 59 3.82 -9.54 25.89
CA VAL A 59 3.29 -9.29 27.23
C VAL A 59 4.48 -9.01 28.14
N THR A 60 4.38 -8.02 29.01
CA THR A 60 5.46 -7.69 29.95
C THR A 60 5.86 -8.90 30.80
N GLY A 61 7.16 -9.16 30.88
CA GLY A 61 7.72 -10.32 31.59
C GLY A 61 7.71 -11.62 30.77
N VAL A 62 7.36 -11.57 29.48
CA VAL A 62 7.38 -12.73 28.58
C VAL A 62 8.14 -12.38 27.30
N ASP A 63 9.25 -13.08 27.06
CA ASP A 63 10.16 -12.79 25.93
C ASP A 63 9.73 -13.43 24.59
N THR A 64 8.63 -14.20 24.59
CA THR A 64 8.16 -14.94 23.42
C THR A 64 6.85 -14.36 22.89
N ASN A 65 6.66 -14.39 21.57
CA ASN A 65 5.41 -13.98 20.93
C ASN A 65 4.25 -14.89 21.39
N GLN A 66 3.22 -14.27 21.98
CA GLN A 66 2.03 -14.91 22.55
C GLN A 66 0.86 -15.00 21.57
N VAL A 67 1.05 -14.82 20.26
CA VAL A 67 -0.03 -14.88 19.25
C VAL A 67 -0.82 -16.19 19.25
N SER A 68 -0.22 -17.30 19.68
CA SER A 68 -0.91 -18.59 19.82
C SER A 68 -1.94 -18.64 20.95
N ARG A 69 -1.91 -17.67 21.88
CA ARG A 69 -2.79 -17.58 23.05
C ARG A 69 -3.98 -16.64 22.87
N LEU A 70 -4.19 -16.18 21.65
CA LEU A 70 -5.36 -15.37 21.33
C LEU A 70 -6.64 -16.18 21.48
N LYS A 71 -7.66 -15.54 22.05
CA LYS A 71 -9.01 -16.09 22.14
C LYS A 71 -9.70 -15.91 20.80
N GLY A 72 -9.81 -17.02 20.07
CA GLY A 72 -10.44 -17.06 18.75
C GLY A 72 -9.59 -16.43 17.65
N VAL A 73 -10.21 -16.18 16.50
CA VAL A 73 -9.55 -15.59 15.33
C VAL A 73 -9.52 -14.05 15.43
N PRO A 74 -8.40 -13.40 15.08
CA PRO A 74 -8.33 -11.94 14.97
C PRO A 74 -9.38 -11.36 14.02
N THR A 75 -9.90 -10.19 14.38
CA THR A 75 -10.76 -9.41 13.48
C THR A 75 -9.91 -8.48 12.65
N TRP A 76 -9.90 -8.69 11.34
CA TRP A 76 -9.20 -7.84 10.38
C TRP A 76 -10.14 -6.85 9.72
N LYS A 77 -9.66 -5.62 9.53
CA LYS A 77 -10.34 -4.61 8.70
C LYS A 77 -9.35 -4.00 7.73
N ILE A 78 -9.81 -3.69 6.53
CA ILE A 78 -9.04 -2.95 5.53
C ILE A 78 -9.85 -1.71 5.14
N ASN A 79 -9.26 -0.53 5.37
CA ASN A 79 -9.92 0.77 5.23
C ASN A 79 -11.29 0.82 5.93
N GLY A 80 -11.36 0.31 7.17
CA GLY A 80 -12.58 0.25 7.98
C GLY A 80 -13.58 -0.85 7.62
N SER A 81 -13.40 -1.57 6.51
CA SER A 81 -14.28 -2.67 6.07
C SER A 81 -13.80 -4.03 6.57
N THR A 82 -14.71 -4.86 7.07
CA THR A 82 -14.47 -6.28 7.41
C THR A 82 -14.54 -7.20 6.17
N THR A 83 -14.99 -6.70 5.02
CA THR A 83 -15.08 -7.47 3.78
C THR A 83 -13.72 -7.50 3.08
N LEU A 84 -12.87 -8.44 3.50
CA LEU A 84 -11.48 -8.57 3.03
C LEU A 84 -11.35 -8.89 1.54
N SER A 85 -12.32 -9.61 0.96
CA SER A 85 -12.30 -10.04 -0.44
C SER A 85 -12.26 -8.89 -1.44
N THR A 86 -12.83 -7.72 -1.10
CA THR A 86 -12.75 -6.50 -1.91
C THR A 86 -11.31 -6.07 -2.19
N TYR A 87 -10.39 -6.39 -1.28
CA TYR A 87 -8.98 -6.07 -1.40
C TYR A 87 -8.13 -7.29 -1.78
N GLY A 88 -8.76 -8.38 -2.24
CA GLY A 88 -8.05 -9.63 -2.54
C GLY A 88 -7.35 -10.22 -1.33
N ALA A 89 -7.87 -9.95 -0.13
CA ALA A 89 -7.27 -10.35 1.13
C ALA A 89 -7.96 -11.58 1.73
N THR A 90 -7.19 -12.43 2.39
CA THR A 90 -7.67 -13.65 3.08
C THR A 90 -6.88 -13.82 4.37
N ALA A 91 -7.59 -13.97 5.49
CA ALA A 91 -6.99 -14.20 6.80
C ALA A 91 -6.95 -15.69 7.12
N ALA A 92 -5.84 -16.17 7.66
CA ALA A 92 -5.74 -17.52 8.20
C ALA A 92 -6.58 -17.64 9.49
N THR A 93 -7.21 -18.81 9.68
CA THR A 93 -8.02 -19.12 10.87
C THR A 93 -7.21 -19.82 11.97
N THR A 94 -5.93 -20.09 11.73
CA THR A 94 -5.02 -20.73 12.67
C THR A 94 -3.80 -19.84 12.90
N SER A 95 -3.21 -19.95 14.10
CA SER A 95 -1.98 -19.22 14.46
C SER A 95 -0.88 -19.49 13.42
N PRO A 96 -0.19 -18.45 12.91
CA PRO A 96 -0.09 -17.08 13.44
C PRO A 96 -1.16 -16.10 12.94
N TYR A 97 -2.26 -16.58 12.35
CA TYR A 97 -3.39 -15.77 11.88
C TYR A 97 -3.03 -14.73 10.80
N ALA A 98 -2.06 -15.09 9.94
CA ALA A 98 -1.56 -14.19 8.91
C ALA A 98 -2.66 -13.74 7.94
N LEU A 99 -2.66 -12.45 7.60
CA LEU A 99 -3.48 -11.86 6.55
C LEU A 99 -2.66 -11.80 5.26
N THR A 100 -3.11 -12.50 4.22
CA THR A 100 -2.49 -12.47 2.90
C THR A 100 -3.30 -11.59 1.96
N ILE A 101 -2.66 -10.63 1.29
CA ILE A 101 -3.26 -9.71 0.31
C ILE A 101 -2.63 -9.98 -1.06
N LYS A 102 -3.48 -10.25 -2.07
CA LYS A 102 -3.05 -10.59 -3.43
C LYS A 102 -3.36 -9.54 -4.49
N ASN A 103 -4.01 -8.43 -4.12
CA ASN A 103 -4.29 -7.33 -5.04
C ASN A 103 -3.39 -6.14 -4.74
N ASN A 104 -2.78 -5.55 -5.77
CA ASN A 104 -2.07 -4.27 -5.64
C ASN A 104 -3.03 -3.11 -5.31
N MET A 105 -2.49 -1.97 -4.89
CA MET A 105 -3.25 -0.74 -4.62
C MET A 105 -3.72 -0.04 -5.91
N THR A 106 -4.52 -0.72 -6.74
CA THR A 106 -5.03 -0.18 -8.01
C THR A 106 -6.01 0.97 -7.79
N SER A 107 -6.94 0.79 -6.85
CA SER A 107 -8.08 1.69 -6.65
C SER A 107 -7.92 2.65 -5.46
N VAL A 108 -6.80 2.56 -4.73
CA VAL A 108 -6.52 3.36 -3.54
C VAL A 108 -5.09 3.90 -3.59
N ASN A 109 -4.84 5.02 -2.90
CA ASN A 109 -3.50 5.58 -2.72
C ASN A 109 -2.92 5.26 -1.34
N GLN A 110 -3.75 4.77 -0.43
CA GLN A 110 -3.36 4.30 0.88
C GLN A 110 -4.25 3.11 1.26
N LEU A 111 -3.67 2.13 1.92
CA LEU A 111 -4.35 0.95 2.43
C LEU A 111 -4.04 0.84 3.92
N GLN A 112 -5.02 1.09 4.78
CA GLN A 112 -4.91 0.92 6.22
C GLN A 112 -5.46 -0.45 6.62
N VAL A 113 -4.59 -1.29 7.16
CA VAL A 113 -4.95 -2.61 7.68
C VAL A 113 -5.00 -2.53 9.20
N GLU A 114 -6.13 -2.88 9.78
CA GLU A 114 -6.36 -2.90 11.21
C GLU A 114 -6.54 -4.34 11.68
N CYS A 115 -6.01 -4.65 12.87
CA CYS A 115 -6.16 -5.93 13.53
C CYS A 115 -6.64 -5.70 14.97
N GLU A 116 -7.71 -6.40 15.35
CA GLU A 116 -8.23 -6.43 16.71
C GLU A 116 -8.20 -7.87 17.23
N VAL A 117 -7.67 -8.03 18.43
CA VAL A 117 -7.49 -9.35 19.08
C VAL A 117 -7.95 -9.30 20.53
N VAL A 118 -8.27 -10.47 21.06
CA VAL A 118 -8.53 -10.68 22.49
C VAL A 118 -7.47 -11.64 23.02
N TYR A 119 -6.65 -11.18 23.96
CA TYR A 119 -5.67 -11.99 24.65
C TYR A 119 -6.23 -12.48 25.98
N VAL A 120 -5.99 -13.75 26.31
CA VAL A 120 -6.35 -14.33 27.61
C VAL A 120 -5.08 -14.57 28.40
N ASP A 121 -4.96 -13.91 29.54
CA ASP A 121 -3.85 -14.15 30.45
C ASP A 121 -3.97 -15.57 31.05
N PRO A 122 -2.91 -16.40 30.99
CA PRO A 122 -2.96 -17.80 31.41
C PRO A 122 -3.12 -17.97 32.92
N ASP A 123 -2.67 -17.00 33.71
CA ASP A 123 -2.61 -17.11 35.18
C ASP A 123 -3.93 -16.63 35.80
N THR A 124 -4.49 -15.55 35.23
CA THR A 124 -5.67 -14.88 35.78
C THR A 124 -6.96 -15.14 34.98
N THR A 125 -6.85 -15.73 33.79
CA THR A 125 -7.95 -15.90 32.80
C THR A 125 -8.57 -14.58 32.33
N THR A 126 -7.94 -13.44 32.66
CA THR A 126 -8.43 -12.11 32.30
C THR A 126 -8.32 -11.87 30.80
N GLU A 127 -9.39 -11.35 30.21
CA GLU A 127 -9.44 -10.98 28.81
C GLU A 127 -9.04 -9.53 28.60
N THR A 128 -8.05 -9.30 27.74
CA THR A 128 -7.62 -7.96 27.34
C THR A 128 -7.76 -7.81 25.83
N LYS A 129 -8.47 -6.76 25.40
CA LYS A 129 -8.60 -6.41 23.99
C LYS A 129 -7.43 -5.53 23.57
N ALA A 130 -6.82 -5.85 22.43
CA ALA A 130 -5.79 -5.02 21.83
C ALA A 130 -6.13 -4.76 20.36
N LYS A 131 -5.85 -3.53 19.91
CA LYS A 131 -6.05 -3.10 18.53
C LYS A 131 -4.81 -2.39 18.04
N THR A 132 -4.42 -2.66 16.81
CA THR A 132 -3.32 -1.95 16.14
C THR A 132 -3.61 -1.81 14.65
N ASN A 133 -2.81 -1.02 13.96
CA ASN A 133 -2.90 -0.86 12.51
C ASN A 133 -1.53 -0.73 11.85
N ILE A 134 -1.49 -1.05 10.56
CA ILE A 134 -0.36 -0.81 9.67
C ILE A 134 -0.90 -0.17 8.38
N SER A 135 -0.23 0.88 7.92
CA SER A 135 -0.64 1.63 6.72
C SER A 135 0.35 1.41 5.58
N TYR A 136 -0.18 1.13 4.40
CA TYR A 136 0.58 1.08 3.15
C TYR A 136 0.28 2.29 2.29
N THR A 137 1.29 2.85 1.65
CA THR A 137 1.16 4.01 0.76
C THR A 137 1.53 3.66 -0.67
N LYS A 138 0.75 4.16 -1.62
CA LYS A 138 1.10 4.09 -3.04
C LYS A 138 1.84 5.37 -3.42
N SER A 139 3.04 5.21 -3.98
CA SER A 139 3.76 6.29 -4.64
C SER A 139 3.70 6.06 -6.16
N GLU A 140 3.46 7.13 -6.92
CA GLU A 140 3.46 7.05 -8.38
C GLU A 140 4.75 7.66 -8.91
N ASN A 141 5.47 6.91 -9.75
CA ASN A 141 6.61 7.48 -10.47
C ASN A 141 6.10 8.51 -11.49
N ALA A 142 6.92 9.55 -11.75
CA ALA A 142 6.61 10.62 -12.69
C ALA A 142 6.48 10.13 -14.15
N GLY A 143 6.98 8.93 -14.46
CA GLY A 143 7.04 8.43 -15.83
C GLY A 143 8.07 9.16 -16.68
N GLN A 144 8.17 8.78 -17.95
CA GLN A 144 8.99 9.42 -18.96
C GLN A 144 8.17 10.47 -19.71
N LEU A 145 8.82 11.55 -20.12
CA LEU A 145 8.20 12.56 -20.98
C LEU A 145 7.83 11.91 -22.33
N ILE A 146 6.60 12.16 -22.77
CA ILE A 146 6.13 11.81 -24.12
C ILE A 146 6.09 13.10 -24.94
N CYS A 147 6.82 13.15 -26.05
CA CYS A 147 6.81 14.30 -26.95
C CYS A 147 6.91 13.87 -28.42
N ALA A 148 6.23 14.61 -29.29
CA ALA A 148 6.38 14.46 -30.73
C ALA A 148 7.42 15.46 -31.23
N ILE A 149 8.46 14.99 -31.91
CA ILE A 149 9.52 15.83 -32.46
C ILE A 149 9.46 15.74 -33.98
N ALA A 150 9.14 16.88 -34.60
CA ALA A 150 9.12 17.01 -36.05
C ALA A 150 10.41 17.67 -36.56
N PHE A 151 10.98 17.12 -37.63
CA PHE A 151 12.16 17.65 -38.29
C PHE A 151 12.10 17.39 -39.80
N ALA A 152 12.98 18.06 -40.55
CA ALA A 152 13.00 17.97 -42.01
C ALA A 152 14.35 17.39 -42.50
N PRO A 153 14.47 16.06 -42.67
CA PRO A 153 15.75 15.43 -43.01
C PRO A 153 16.32 15.85 -44.37
N LEU A 154 15.46 16.32 -45.28
CA LEU A 154 15.87 16.82 -46.61
C LEU A 154 15.93 18.36 -46.65
N GLY A 155 15.95 19.02 -45.49
CA GLY A 155 15.90 20.48 -45.36
C GLY A 155 14.49 21.05 -45.45
N THR A 156 14.39 22.36 -45.23
CA THR A 156 13.11 23.10 -45.11
C THR A 156 12.80 23.99 -46.32
N VAL A 157 13.72 24.09 -47.29
CA VAL A 157 13.60 25.02 -48.42
C VAL A 157 14.11 24.39 -49.71
N PHE A 158 13.46 24.71 -50.83
CA PHE A 158 13.98 24.40 -52.16
C PHE A 158 15.03 25.46 -52.55
N LYS A 159 16.21 25.03 -53.00
CA LYS A 159 17.29 25.93 -53.44
C LYS A 159 17.73 25.56 -54.85
N ASN A 160 17.34 26.37 -55.85
CA ASN A 160 17.84 26.28 -57.24
C ASN A 160 17.90 24.85 -57.83
N GLY A 161 16.86 24.03 -57.61
CA GLY A 161 16.80 22.66 -58.12
C GLY A 161 17.67 21.63 -57.38
N ALA A 162 18.38 22.01 -56.31
CA ALA A 162 19.23 21.11 -55.53
C ALA A 162 18.45 20.03 -54.74
N ALA A 163 17.18 20.27 -54.46
CA ALA A 163 16.26 19.28 -53.88
C ALA A 163 15.01 19.20 -54.74
N THR A 164 14.65 17.99 -55.19
CA THR A 164 13.43 17.75 -55.97
C THR A 164 12.22 17.48 -55.07
N THR A 165 12.45 17.13 -53.80
CA THR A 165 11.42 16.89 -52.79
C THR A 165 11.88 17.40 -51.42
N LEU A 166 10.93 17.85 -50.59
CA LEU A 166 11.14 18.06 -49.15
C LEU A 166 10.40 16.97 -48.39
N LYS A 167 10.93 16.58 -47.23
CA LYS A 167 10.33 15.57 -46.36
C LYS A 167 10.15 16.16 -44.97
N ALA A 168 8.93 16.12 -44.46
CA ALA A 168 8.66 16.26 -43.04
C ALA A 168 8.70 14.85 -42.41
N HIS A 169 9.39 14.74 -41.28
CA HIS A 169 9.46 13.53 -40.47
C HIS A 169 9.03 13.89 -39.06
N CYS A 170 8.24 13.04 -38.41
CA CYS A 170 7.89 13.21 -37.01
C CYS A 170 8.04 11.85 -36.32
N ASP A 171 8.78 11.84 -35.22
CA ASP A 171 8.90 10.68 -34.34
C ASP A 171 8.25 11.02 -33.00
N MET A 172 7.48 10.09 -32.46
CA MET A 172 7.05 10.12 -31.07
C MET A 172 8.19 9.59 -30.21
N TRP A 173 8.63 10.39 -29.24
CA TRP A 173 9.65 10.05 -28.28
C TRP A 173 9.02 9.76 -26.93
N ARG A 174 9.45 8.68 -26.30
CA ARG A 174 9.17 8.35 -24.91
C ARG A 174 10.52 8.26 -24.18
N GLY A 175 10.79 9.24 -23.33
CA GLY A 175 12.10 9.41 -22.71
C GLY A 175 13.18 9.62 -23.76
N SER A 176 14.14 8.68 -23.84
CA SER A 176 15.26 8.73 -24.79
C SER A 176 15.14 7.76 -25.97
N THR A 177 13.94 7.23 -26.22
CA THR A 177 13.70 6.23 -27.28
C THR A 177 12.51 6.59 -28.14
N ILE A 178 12.56 6.24 -29.44
CA ILE A 178 11.42 6.39 -30.36
C ILE A 178 10.37 5.34 -29.99
N ASP A 179 9.16 5.80 -29.71
CA ASP A 179 8.01 4.96 -29.41
C ASP A 179 7.21 4.68 -30.69
N ASN A 180 7.10 3.40 -31.03
CA ASN A 180 6.32 2.92 -32.18
C ASN A 180 5.09 2.09 -31.74
N THR A 181 4.78 2.06 -30.44
CA THR A 181 3.72 1.22 -29.89
C THR A 181 2.37 1.93 -29.96
N ASN A 182 1.45 1.42 -30.79
CA ASN A 182 0.11 2.00 -30.97
C ASN A 182 0.12 3.49 -31.35
N VAL A 183 1.16 3.95 -32.04
CA VAL A 183 1.27 5.34 -32.51
C VAL A 183 0.66 5.47 -33.90
N THR A 184 -0.22 6.46 -34.09
CA THR A 184 -0.79 6.82 -35.40
C THR A 184 -0.52 8.29 -35.68
N TYR A 185 0.15 8.57 -36.79
CA TYR A 185 0.42 9.94 -37.23
C TYR A 185 -0.65 10.43 -38.20
N LYS A 186 -1.15 11.65 -37.98
CA LYS A 186 -2.04 12.35 -38.91
C LYS A 186 -1.36 13.64 -39.36
N TRP A 187 -1.26 13.84 -40.67
CA TRP A 187 -0.67 15.03 -41.27
C TRP A 187 -1.77 15.87 -41.88
N PHE A 188 -1.74 17.17 -41.61
CA PHE A 188 -2.70 18.14 -42.14
C PHE A 188 -1.96 19.23 -42.89
N LYS A 189 -2.50 19.63 -44.04
CA LYS A 189 -2.07 20.80 -44.79
C LYS A 189 -3.06 21.92 -44.50
N LEU A 190 -2.57 23.08 -44.09
CA LEU A 190 -3.40 24.28 -44.04
C LEU A 190 -3.77 24.66 -45.49
N GLY A 191 -5.07 24.59 -45.82
CA GLY A 191 -5.58 25.11 -47.08
C GLY A 191 -5.45 26.63 -47.09
N SER A 192 -5.06 27.21 -48.22
CA SER A 192 -5.12 28.66 -48.38
C SER A 192 -6.58 29.10 -48.20
N GLY A 193 -6.83 30.07 -47.32
CA GLY A 193 -8.12 30.76 -47.29
C GLY A 193 -8.40 31.32 -48.68
N THR A 194 -9.57 31.01 -49.23
CA THR A 194 -10.10 31.63 -50.45
C THR A 194 -10.23 33.13 -50.26
#